data_AF-A0A413DMC1-F1
#
_entry.id   AF-A0A413DMC1-F1
#
_cell.length_a   1.000
_cell.length_b   1.000
_cell.length_c   1.000
_cell.angle_alpha   90.00
_cell.angle_beta   90.00
_cell.angle_gamma   90.00
#
_symmetry.space_group_name_H-M   'P 1'
#
loop_
_entity.id
_entity.type
_entity.pdbx_description
1 polymer ?
#
loop_
_entity_poly.entity_id
_entity_poly.type
_entity_poly.pdbx_seq_one_letter_code
_entity_poly.pdbx_strand_id
1 'polypeptide(L)'
;MWHTAEIVKIFKKITNGYGYEVYQDKKKCVALCNDLLADYSAEKNIMQMLFQAGLGEAMRDVPFKSKSELKMGLSNIDKFLIAQAIESSVRDEVLDVIKQTFALNGAGLEAKSAYQPVISRTFNDIHFKLLLPVIKEFSDRVDASFKFIYKDNQEEIDTVLEKCIITDRFGKEHSSHMDYALLSNGKTKEVTISVPVESRKIYVADAGVEFVFLCSNNKKISVFYHTDSSRKSMLKKVEVCQMTSVEHSRMIDIVNLILKTVDDEQKSEKTTDTDTNNGENEETQTFESYTAYTSSDISEYSDALHKEIFYLKQGKGKKYKIVNGNRLNVSDKGIFTYSFEMETELHLPDDAPVVVETFDGLRAVGSVLACEDFEMILLFR
;
A
#
# COMPACT_ATOMS: atom_id res chain seq x y z
N MET A 1 20.26 -13.97 -15.10
CA MET A 1 18.97 -13.30 -14.80
C MET A 1 18.06 -13.59 -15.98
N TRP A 2 16.84 -14.08 -15.72
CA TRP A 2 15.88 -14.45 -16.77
C TRP A 2 14.87 -13.31 -16.98
N HIS A 3 14.64 -12.90 -18.24
CA HIS A 3 13.90 -11.67 -18.57
C HIS A 3 12.42 -11.91 -18.90
N THR A 4 11.65 -12.54 -18.01
CA THR A 4 10.28 -13.03 -18.32
C THR A 4 9.35 -11.96 -18.93
N ALA A 5 9.35 -10.73 -18.42
CA ALA A 5 8.44 -9.69 -18.91
C ALA A 5 8.72 -9.32 -20.37
N GLU A 6 9.99 -9.26 -20.74
CA GLU A 6 10.48 -8.95 -22.08
C GLU A 6 10.17 -10.10 -23.04
N ILE A 7 10.43 -11.35 -22.62
CA ILE A 7 10.11 -12.54 -23.41
C ILE A 7 8.59 -12.61 -23.68
N VAL A 8 7.75 -12.36 -22.67
CA VAL A 8 6.28 -12.34 -22.84
C VAL A 8 5.85 -11.27 -23.85
N LYS A 9 6.41 -10.06 -23.80
CA LYS A 9 6.12 -9.00 -24.78
C LYS A 9 6.50 -9.45 -26.19
N ILE A 10 7.63 -10.12 -26.35
CA ILE A 10 8.11 -10.62 -27.65
C ILE A 10 7.20 -11.71 -28.19
N PHE A 11 6.81 -12.69 -27.37
CA PHE A 11 5.89 -13.73 -27.81
C PHE A 11 4.50 -13.18 -28.14
N LYS A 12 3.99 -12.19 -27.39
CA LYS A 12 2.76 -11.47 -27.75
C LYS A 12 2.89 -10.78 -29.11
N LYS A 13 4.05 -10.16 -29.40
CA LYS A 13 4.33 -9.55 -30.71
C LYS A 13 4.35 -10.60 -31.83
N ILE A 14 4.96 -11.77 -31.60
CA ILE A 14 4.95 -12.90 -32.55
C ILE A 14 3.51 -13.34 -32.83
N THR A 15 2.73 -13.62 -31.79
CA THR A 15 1.33 -14.06 -31.91
C THR A 15 0.47 -13.03 -32.65
N ASN A 16 0.63 -11.74 -32.36
CA ASN A 16 -0.10 -10.67 -33.02
C ASN A 16 0.28 -10.51 -34.51
N GLY A 17 1.55 -10.76 -34.86
CA GLY A 17 2.05 -10.62 -36.23
C GLY A 17 1.85 -11.84 -37.12
N TYR A 18 1.87 -13.04 -36.54
CA TYR A 18 1.92 -14.31 -37.29
C TYR A 18 0.84 -15.33 -36.93
N GLY A 19 -0.05 -15.01 -35.98
CA GLY A 19 -1.06 -15.96 -35.49
C GLY A 19 -0.48 -17.00 -34.53
N TYR A 20 -1.33 -17.92 -34.04
CA TYR A 20 -0.95 -18.99 -33.12
C TYR A 20 -0.35 -20.20 -33.85
N GLU A 21 -0.74 -20.41 -35.10
CA GLU A 21 -0.26 -21.46 -35.98
C GLU A 21 1.25 -21.40 -36.23
N VAL A 22 1.86 -20.22 -36.08
CA VAL A 22 3.31 -20.01 -36.23
C VAL A 22 4.11 -20.95 -35.31
N TYR A 23 3.59 -21.25 -34.11
CA TYR A 23 4.28 -22.08 -33.13
C TYR A 23 4.45 -23.53 -33.57
N GLN A 24 3.67 -23.99 -34.56
CA GLN A 24 3.82 -25.34 -35.12
C GLN A 24 4.94 -25.42 -36.18
N ASP A 25 5.42 -24.27 -36.69
CA ASP A 25 6.53 -24.21 -37.64
C ASP A 25 7.87 -24.05 -36.89
N LYS A 26 8.55 -25.18 -36.64
CA LYS A 26 9.83 -25.22 -35.94
C LYS A 26 10.87 -24.29 -36.56
N LYS A 27 10.97 -24.25 -37.90
CA LYS A 27 12.00 -23.46 -38.59
C LYS A 27 11.73 -21.97 -38.41
N LYS A 28 10.46 -21.57 -38.58
CA LYS A 28 10.04 -20.19 -38.42
C LYS A 28 10.18 -19.70 -36.98
N CYS A 29 9.83 -20.52 -36.00
CA CYS A 29 10.03 -20.17 -34.58
C CYS A 29 11.50 -19.99 -34.20
N VAL A 30 12.39 -20.86 -34.67
CA VAL A 30 13.83 -20.72 -34.40
C VAL A 30 14.40 -19.43 -35.02
N ALA A 31 13.96 -19.07 -36.23
CA ALA A 31 14.33 -17.81 -36.88
C ALA A 31 13.78 -16.59 -36.11
N LEU A 32 12.51 -16.61 -35.72
CA LEU A 32 11.90 -15.53 -34.94
C LEU A 32 12.55 -15.37 -33.57
N CYS A 33 12.93 -16.46 -32.90
CA CYS A 33 13.71 -16.39 -31.67
C CYS A 33 15.10 -15.78 -31.94
N ASN A 34 15.75 -16.13 -33.04
CA ASN A 34 17.05 -15.56 -33.39
C ASN A 34 17.01 -14.04 -33.52
N ASP A 35 15.97 -13.54 -34.20
CA ASP A 35 15.86 -12.13 -34.56
C ASP A 35 15.29 -11.30 -33.41
N LEU A 36 14.25 -11.78 -32.74
CA LEU A 36 13.52 -11.01 -31.73
C LEU A 36 14.10 -11.14 -30.32
N LEU A 37 14.85 -12.21 -30.04
CA LEU A 37 15.55 -12.40 -28.76
C LEU A 37 17.05 -12.13 -28.86
N ALA A 38 17.51 -11.37 -29.86
CA ALA A 38 18.92 -11.11 -30.12
C ALA A 38 19.67 -10.59 -28.87
N ASP A 39 19.03 -9.72 -28.09
CA ASP A 39 19.59 -9.10 -26.87
C ASP A 39 19.55 -10.04 -25.63
N TYR A 40 18.84 -11.17 -25.71
CA TYR A 40 18.60 -12.10 -24.59
C TYR A 40 19.26 -13.45 -24.88
N SER A 41 20.60 -13.47 -24.89
CA SER A 41 21.38 -14.61 -25.41
C SER A 41 21.06 -15.96 -24.75
N ALA A 42 20.83 -16.01 -23.43
CA ALA A 42 20.53 -17.24 -22.71
C ALA A 42 19.12 -17.77 -23.05
N GLU A 43 18.11 -16.91 -22.95
CA GLU A 43 16.72 -17.20 -23.25
C GLU A 43 16.52 -17.55 -24.72
N LYS A 44 17.21 -16.83 -25.61
CA LYS A 44 17.25 -17.12 -27.05
C LYS A 44 17.72 -18.54 -27.30
N ASN A 45 18.88 -18.91 -26.76
CA ASN A 45 19.44 -20.25 -26.97
C ASN A 45 18.52 -21.36 -26.44
N ILE A 46 17.93 -21.15 -25.26
CA ILE A 46 16.99 -22.09 -24.65
C ILE A 46 15.71 -22.20 -25.49
N MET A 47 15.07 -21.09 -25.85
CA MET A 47 13.84 -21.11 -26.64
C MET A 47 14.06 -21.71 -28.03
N GLN A 48 15.20 -21.40 -28.68
CA GLN A 48 15.57 -22.01 -29.96
C GLN A 48 15.70 -23.53 -29.85
N MET A 49 16.44 -24.01 -28.85
CA MET A 49 16.59 -25.44 -28.60
C MET A 49 15.23 -26.10 -28.32
N LEU A 50 14.37 -25.48 -27.51
CA LEU A 50 13.05 -26.01 -27.20
C LEU A 50 12.13 -26.07 -28.43
N PHE A 51 12.10 -25.02 -29.27
CA PHE A 51 11.32 -25.03 -30.50
C PHE A 51 11.84 -26.05 -31.51
N GLN A 52 13.16 -26.21 -31.61
CA GLN A 52 13.77 -27.26 -32.42
C GLN A 52 13.41 -28.66 -31.91
N ALA A 53 13.35 -28.84 -30.59
CA ALA A 53 12.95 -30.08 -29.93
C ALA A 53 11.43 -30.37 -30.00
N GLY A 54 10.60 -29.41 -30.41
CA GLY A 54 9.16 -29.60 -30.61
C GLY A 54 8.26 -28.95 -29.55
N LEU A 55 8.71 -27.89 -28.87
CA LEU A 55 7.88 -27.12 -27.93
C LEU A 55 6.54 -26.68 -28.55
N GLY A 56 6.54 -26.33 -29.84
CA GLY A 56 5.33 -26.02 -30.59
C GLY A 56 4.24 -27.08 -30.49
N GLU A 57 4.61 -28.35 -30.59
CA GLU A 57 3.69 -29.49 -30.51
C GLU A 57 3.13 -29.66 -29.10
N ALA A 58 3.95 -29.40 -28.07
CA ALA A 58 3.53 -29.40 -26.67
C ALA A 58 2.57 -28.24 -26.35
N MET A 59 2.64 -27.15 -27.12
CA MET A 59 1.77 -25.97 -27.01
C MET A 59 0.56 -26.00 -27.94
N ARG A 60 0.15 -27.16 -28.49
CA ARG A 60 -0.92 -27.23 -29.50
C ARG A 60 -2.25 -26.58 -29.08
N ASP A 61 -2.56 -26.59 -27.79
CA ASP A 61 -3.84 -26.12 -27.25
C ASP A 61 -3.84 -24.63 -26.88
N VAL A 62 -2.82 -23.86 -27.28
CA VAL A 62 -2.81 -22.41 -27.10
C VAL A 62 -3.72 -21.70 -28.12
N PRO A 63 -4.38 -20.59 -27.77
CA PRO A 63 -4.46 -20.03 -26.43
C PRO A 63 -5.38 -20.83 -25.51
N PHE A 64 -5.05 -20.88 -24.23
CA PHE A 64 -5.83 -21.58 -23.22
C PHE A 64 -7.09 -20.77 -22.88
N LYS A 65 -8.27 -21.33 -23.12
CA LYS A 65 -9.57 -20.65 -22.98
C LYS A 65 -10.21 -20.86 -21.62
N SER A 66 -9.75 -21.86 -20.87
CA SER A 66 -10.26 -22.20 -19.53
C SER A 66 -9.14 -22.52 -18.54
N LYS A 67 -9.44 -22.44 -17.23
CA LYS A 67 -8.49 -22.86 -16.17
C LYS A 67 -8.07 -24.32 -16.31
N SER A 68 -8.98 -25.18 -16.78
CA SER A 68 -8.70 -26.61 -17.00
C SER A 68 -7.72 -26.82 -18.16
N GLU A 69 -7.95 -26.15 -19.30
CA GLU A 69 -7.05 -26.16 -20.44
C GLU A 69 -5.67 -25.62 -20.08
N LEU A 70 -5.60 -24.53 -19.33
CA LEU A 70 -4.34 -23.97 -18.86
C LEU A 70 -3.57 -24.97 -17.98
N LYS A 71 -4.24 -25.59 -17.00
CA LYS A 71 -3.61 -26.57 -16.11
C LYS A 71 -3.10 -27.79 -16.89
N MET A 72 -3.90 -28.32 -17.81
CA MET A 72 -3.52 -29.47 -18.62
C MET A 72 -2.38 -29.13 -19.59
N GLY A 73 -2.48 -27.98 -20.26
CA GLY A 73 -1.47 -27.48 -21.19
C GLY A 73 -0.12 -27.27 -20.51
N LEU A 74 -0.09 -26.58 -19.35
CA LEU A 74 1.14 -26.40 -18.58
C LEU A 74 1.73 -27.72 -18.09
N SER A 75 0.89 -28.69 -17.68
CA SER A 75 1.39 -30.02 -17.31
C SER A 75 2.00 -30.78 -18.49
N ASN A 76 1.43 -30.66 -19.69
CA ASN A 76 1.98 -31.28 -20.89
C ASN A 76 3.32 -30.66 -21.28
N ILE A 77 3.44 -29.34 -21.14
CA ILE A 77 4.68 -28.62 -21.43
C ILE A 77 5.75 -28.95 -20.39
N ASP A 78 5.42 -29.02 -19.10
CA ASP A 78 6.38 -29.41 -18.07
C ASP A 78 6.93 -30.83 -18.31
N LYS A 79 6.06 -31.79 -18.68
CA LYS A 79 6.50 -33.14 -19.09
C LYS A 79 7.45 -33.11 -20.28
N PHE A 80 7.17 -32.27 -21.28
CA PHE A 80 8.06 -32.06 -22.42
C PHE A 80 9.43 -31.50 -21.97
N LEU A 81 9.43 -30.47 -21.12
CA LEU A 81 10.66 -29.85 -20.61
C LEU A 81 11.49 -30.83 -19.77
N ILE A 82 10.86 -31.67 -18.95
CA ILE A 82 11.54 -32.76 -18.23
C ILE A 82 12.18 -33.75 -19.21
N ALA A 83 11.48 -34.11 -20.30
CA ALA A 83 12.01 -35.00 -21.32
C ALA A 83 13.21 -34.40 -22.08
N GLN A 84 13.30 -33.07 -22.16
CA GLN A 84 14.45 -32.34 -22.71
C GLN A 84 15.58 -32.10 -21.67
N ALA A 85 15.47 -32.70 -20.47
CA ALA A 85 16.43 -32.56 -19.37
C ALA A 85 16.70 -31.10 -18.97
N ILE A 86 15.69 -30.24 -19.08
CA ILE A 86 15.80 -28.83 -18.66
C ILE A 86 15.82 -28.75 -17.14
N GLU A 87 16.75 -27.98 -16.59
CA GLU A 87 16.86 -27.73 -15.15
C GLU A 87 15.57 -27.12 -14.60
N SER A 88 15.17 -27.51 -13.37
CA SER A 88 13.91 -27.08 -12.77
C SER A 88 13.75 -25.56 -12.71
N SER A 89 14.82 -24.84 -12.38
CA SER A 89 14.86 -23.38 -12.34
C SER A 89 14.46 -22.75 -13.68
N VAL A 90 14.95 -23.30 -14.79
CA VAL A 90 14.63 -22.84 -16.15
C VAL A 90 13.23 -23.29 -16.59
N ARG A 91 12.78 -24.47 -16.16
CA ARG A 91 11.43 -24.94 -16.48
C ARG A 91 10.36 -24.02 -15.91
N ASP A 92 10.52 -23.59 -14.66
CA ASP A 92 9.58 -22.68 -13.98
C ASP A 92 9.45 -21.36 -14.76
N GLU A 93 10.57 -20.82 -15.24
CA GLU A 93 10.59 -19.59 -16.03
C GLU A 93 9.94 -19.74 -17.42
N VAL A 94 10.18 -20.86 -18.11
CA VAL A 94 9.55 -21.16 -19.40
C VAL A 94 8.03 -21.34 -19.25
N LEU A 95 7.59 -22.08 -18.23
CA LEU A 95 6.18 -22.27 -17.93
C LEU A 95 5.48 -20.95 -17.61
N ASP A 96 6.18 -20.05 -16.92
CA ASP A 96 5.67 -18.74 -16.61
C ASP A 96 5.49 -17.84 -17.84
N VAL A 97 6.49 -17.80 -18.73
CA VAL A 97 6.39 -17.10 -20.03
C VAL A 97 5.17 -17.60 -20.81
N ILE A 98 4.99 -18.92 -20.90
CA ILE A 98 3.88 -19.54 -21.64
C ILE A 98 2.54 -19.19 -20.99
N LYS A 99 2.43 -19.29 -19.67
CA LYS A 99 1.22 -18.93 -18.92
C LYS A 99 0.82 -17.48 -19.17
N GLN A 100 1.75 -16.54 -19.03
CA GLN A 100 1.49 -15.11 -19.18
C GLN A 100 1.21 -14.68 -20.63
N THR A 101 1.73 -15.45 -21.59
CA THR A 101 1.52 -15.17 -23.02
C THR A 101 0.19 -15.71 -23.51
N PHE A 102 -0.19 -16.93 -23.11
CA PHE A 102 -1.23 -17.71 -23.80
C PHE A 102 -2.51 -17.95 -22.98
N ALA A 103 -2.59 -17.51 -21.72
CA ALA A 103 -3.84 -17.54 -20.99
C ALA A 103 -4.76 -16.38 -21.41
N LEU A 104 -5.95 -16.68 -21.95
CA LEU A 104 -6.95 -15.66 -22.28
C LEU A 104 -7.52 -15.02 -21.01
N ASN A 105 -7.92 -13.74 -21.09
CA ASN A 105 -8.53 -13.00 -19.98
C ASN A 105 -9.73 -13.77 -19.42
N GLY A 106 -9.59 -14.28 -18.19
CA GLY A 106 -10.57 -15.15 -17.51
C GLY A 106 -10.12 -16.61 -17.32
N ALA A 107 -9.21 -17.11 -18.16
CA ALA A 107 -8.64 -18.47 -18.06
C ALA A 107 -7.38 -18.53 -17.17
N GLY A 108 -6.71 -17.40 -16.94
CA GLY A 108 -5.46 -17.36 -16.18
C GLY A 108 -5.02 -16.00 -15.64
N LEU A 109 -5.93 -15.02 -15.53
CA LEU A 109 -5.70 -13.82 -14.71
C LEU A 109 -6.27 -14.02 -13.29
N GLU A 110 -5.93 -15.15 -12.68
CA GLU A 110 -5.52 -15.06 -11.29
C GLU A 110 -4.04 -14.77 -11.36
N ALA A 111 -3.65 -13.58 -10.90
CA ALA A 111 -2.27 -13.25 -10.57
C ALA A 111 -1.59 -14.52 -10.04
N LYS A 112 -0.40 -14.85 -10.54
CA LYS A 112 0.39 -16.00 -10.07
C LYS A 112 0.10 -16.29 -8.59
N SER A 113 -0.64 -17.38 -8.33
CA SER A 113 -0.42 -18.16 -7.12
C SER A 113 0.94 -18.81 -7.30
N ALA A 114 1.99 -18.03 -7.14
CA ALA A 114 3.25 -18.53 -6.66
C ALA A 114 3.17 -18.40 -5.14
N TYR A 115 3.53 -19.48 -4.46
CA TYR A 115 3.65 -19.63 -3.01
C TYR A 115 2.33 -19.90 -2.27
N GLN A 116 2.08 -21.19 -2.00
CA GLN A 116 1.35 -21.52 -0.78
C GLN A 116 2.10 -20.85 0.38
N PRO A 117 1.46 -19.99 1.17
CA PRO A 117 2.13 -19.34 2.28
C PRO A 117 2.65 -20.41 3.24
N VAL A 118 3.90 -20.25 3.68
CA VAL A 118 4.41 -21.04 4.80
C VAL A 118 3.73 -20.50 6.05
N ILE A 119 2.87 -21.32 6.65
CA ILE A 119 2.08 -20.95 7.83
C ILE A 119 2.78 -21.45 9.09
N SER A 120 3.10 -20.54 10.00
CA SER A 120 3.61 -20.85 11.35
C SER A 120 2.67 -20.29 12.41
N ARG A 121 2.64 -20.91 13.59
CA ARG A 121 1.93 -20.36 14.78
C ARG A 121 2.85 -19.55 15.68
N THR A 122 4.09 -19.34 15.26
CA THR A 122 5.12 -18.63 16.02
C THR A 122 5.90 -17.70 15.11
N PHE A 123 6.74 -16.87 15.69
CA PHE A 123 7.65 -16.01 14.93
C PHE A 123 8.98 -16.68 14.59
N ASN A 124 9.21 -17.94 14.98
CA ASN A 124 10.55 -18.55 14.97
C ASN A 124 11.21 -18.57 13.59
N ASP A 125 10.40 -18.67 12.54
CA ASP A 125 10.87 -18.85 11.16
C ASP A 125 11.07 -17.53 10.40
N ILE A 126 10.94 -16.38 11.07
CA ILE A 126 11.12 -15.06 10.47
C ILE A 126 12.11 -14.20 11.27
N HIS A 127 12.65 -13.15 10.65
CA HIS A 127 13.70 -12.26 11.17
C HIS A 127 13.21 -11.22 12.19
N PHE A 128 11.94 -11.24 12.58
CA PHE A 128 11.42 -10.37 13.62
C PHE A 128 10.39 -11.06 14.49
N LYS A 129 10.00 -10.41 15.58
CA LYS A 129 8.79 -10.74 16.32
C LYS A 129 8.05 -9.46 16.67
N LEU A 130 6.74 -9.57 16.82
CA LEU A 130 5.92 -8.49 17.34
C LEU A 130 5.58 -8.80 18.80
N LEU A 131 5.66 -7.81 19.69
CA LEU A 131 4.93 -7.89 20.94
C LEU A 131 3.44 -7.70 20.66
N LEU A 132 2.62 -8.36 21.50
CA LEU A 132 1.18 -8.42 21.33
C LEU A 132 0.59 -7.03 21.03
N PRO A 133 -0.19 -6.89 19.95
CA PRO A 133 -0.73 -5.59 19.56
C PRO A 133 -1.78 -5.14 20.56
N VAL A 134 -1.79 -3.84 20.85
CA VAL A 134 -2.81 -3.14 21.62
C VAL A 134 -3.73 -2.43 20.63
N ILE A 135 -5.02 -2.71 20.71
CA ILE A 135 -6.05 -2.12 19.84
C ILE A 135 -6.82 -1.08 20.64
N LYS A 136 -6.82 0.18 20.17
CA LYS A 136 -7.54 1.30 20.79
C LYS A 136 -8.60 1.83 19.82
N GLU A 137 -9.82 1.97 20.30
CA GLU A 137 -10.92 2.55 19.53
C GLU A 137 -11.03 4.05 19.81
N PHE A 138 -11.11 4.83 18.75
CA PHE A 138 -11.46 6.25 18.78
C PHE A 138 -12.76 6.47 17.99
N SER A 139 -13.29 7.70 18.03
CA SER A 139 -14.54 8.03 17.32
C SER A 139 -14.42 7.91 15.80
N ASP A 140 -13.24 8.19 15.27
CA ASP A 140 -12.94 8.37 13.84
C ASP A 140 -11.93 7.35 13.30
N ARG A 141 -11.29 6.56 14.18
CA ARG A 141 -10.30 5.55 13.80
C ARG A 141 -10.17 4.44 14.84
N VAL A 142 -9.50 3.37 14.46
CA VAL A 142 -9.00 2.33 15.36
C VAL A 142 -7.49 2.25 15.21
N ASP A 143 -6.78 2.46 16.31
CA ASP A 143 -5.32 2.40 16.32
C ASP A 143 -4.87 1.00 16.75
N ALA A 144 -4.04 0.37 15.94
CA ALA A 144 -3.37 -0.87 16.26
C ALA A 144 -1.88 -0.58 16.53
N SER A 145 -1.46 -0.76 17.78
CA SER A 145 -0.09 -0.46 18.21
C SER A 145 0.67 -1.73 18.56
N PHE A 146 1.91 -1.87 18.12
CA PHE A 146 2.76 -3.01 18.46
C PHE A 146 4.23 -2.61 18.57
N LYS A 147 5.03 -3.46 19.22
CA LYS A 147 6.48 -3.31 19.25
C LYS A 147 7.13 -4.31 18.31
N PHE A 148 7.79 -3.81 17.27
CA PHE A 148 8.61 -4.60 16.36
C PHE A 148 9.99 -4.83 16.97
N ILE A 149 10.42 -6.09 17.04
CA ILE A 149 11.74 -6.48 17.57
C ILE A 149 12.44 -7.32 16.50
N TYR A 150 13.51 -6.77 15.94
CA TYR A 150 14.41 -7.52 15.06
C TYR A 150 15.08 -8.67 15.80
N LYS A 151 15.21 -9.82 15.14
CA LYS A 151 15.97 -10.96 15.65
C LYS A 151 17.30 -10.99 14.90
N ASP A 152 18.39 -11.01 15.67
CA ASP A 152 19.73 -11.10 15.11
C ASP A 152 19.95 -12.50 14.51
N ASN A 153 19.69 -12.59 13.21
CA ASN A 153 19.65 -13.84 12.44
C ASN A 153 20.70 -13.85 11.30
N GLN A 154 21.79 -13.07 11.42
CA GLN A 154 22.89 -12.92 10.45
C GLN A 154 22.56 -12.26 9.10
N GLU A 155 21.32 -12.34 8.61
CA GLU A 155 20.90 -11.56 7.44
C GLU A 155 20.47 -10.14 7.85
N GLU A 156 20.81 -9.13 7.05
CA GLU A 156 20.34 -7.74 7.21
C GLU A 156 19.11 -7.52 6.34
N ILE A 157 17.92 -7.64 6.95
CA ILE A 157 16.64 -7.52 6.24
C ILE A 157 15.90 -6.28 6.71
N ASP A 158 15.73 -5.31 5.81
CA ASP A 158 14.84 -4.17 6.05
C ASP A 158 13.40 -4.57 5.75
N THR A 159 12.50 -4.07 6.58
CA THR A 159 11.08 -4.43 6.53
C THR A 159 10.22 -3.17 6.46
N VAL A 160 9.21 -3.19 5.61
CA VAL A 160 8.21 -2.14 5.47
C VAL A 160 6.88 -2.66 5.97
N LEU A 161 6.25 -1.95 6.91
CA LEU A 161 4.83 -2.14 7.21
C LEU A 161 4.02 -1.52 6.07
N GLU A 162 3.28 -2.35 5.34
CA GLU A 162 2.42 -1.89 4.24
C GLU A 162 1.06 -1.42 4.79
N LYS A 163 0.38 -2.25 5.58
CA LYS A 163 -0.97 -1.96 6.06
C LYS A 163 -1.39 -2.84 7.23
N CYS A 164 -2.44 -2.38 7.91
CA CYS A 164 -3.21 -3.16 8.85
C CYS A 164 -4.61 -3.40 8.29
N ILE A 165 -5.12 -4.62 8.43
CA ILE A 165 -6.50 -4.98 8.06
C ILE A 165 -7.21 -5.50 9.31
N ILE A 166 -8.34 -4.89 9.65
CA ILE A 166 -9.22 -5.35 10.72
C ILE A 166 -10.45 -5.98 10.08
N THR A 167 -10.66 -7.26 10.33
CA THR A 167 -11.89 -7.97 9.97
C THR A 167 -12.79 -8.02 11.19
N ASP A 168 -13.90 -7.30 11.16
CA ASP A 168 -14.83 -7.25 12.28
C ASP A 168 -15.53 -8.60 12.51
N ARG A 169 -16.27 -8.73 13.63
CA ARG A 169 -17.02 -9.96 13.95
C ARG A 169 -18.09 -10.35 12.92
N PHE A 170 -18.45 -9.44 12.01
CA PHE A 170 -19.40 -9.69 10.92
C PHE A 170 -18.71 -10.04 9.61
N GLY A 171 -17.37 -10.13 9.60
CA GLY A 171 -16.56 -10.42 8.42
C GLY A 171 -16.28 -9.21 7.54
N LYS A 172 -16.58 -7.99 7.99
CA LYS A 172 -16.30 -6.77 7.22
C LYS A 172 -14.84 -6.37 7.42
N GLU A 173 -14.13 -6.17 6.32
CA GLU A 173 -12.73 -5.74 6.32
C GLU A 173 -12.60 -4.20 6.31
N HIS A 174 -11.63 -3.72 7.08
CA HIS A 174 -11.28 -2.31 7.21
C HIS A 174 -9.75 -2.19 7.11
N SER A 175 -9.25 -1.48 6.10
CA SER A 175 -7.81 -1.31 5.89
C SER A 175 -7.35 0.03 6.44
N SER A 176 -6.14 0.06 6.99
CA SER A 176 -5.44 1.30 7.29
C SER A 176 -5.20 2.13 6.03
N HIS A 177 -4.97 3.41 6.25
CA HIS A 177 -4.40 4.29 5.24
C HIS A 177 -2.87 4.07 5.09
N MET A 178 -2.20 5.00 4.41
CA MET A 178 -0.77 5.01 4.09
C MET A 178 0.14 5.27 5.31
N ASP A 179 -0.18 4.67 6.46
CA ASP A 179 0.62 4.73 7.70
C ASP A 179 1.84 3.80 7.62
N TYR A 180 2.62 3.96 6.57
CA TYR A 180 3.76 3.11 6.30
C TYR A 180 4.86 3.34 7.33
N ALA A 181 5.54 2.26 7.71
CA ALA A 181 6.68 2.36 8.61
C ALA A 181 7.86 1.57 8.05
N LEU A 182 9.00 2.25 7.89
CA LEU A 182 10.28 1.58 7.67
C LEU A 182 10.81 1.05 9.01
N LEU A 183 11.08 -0.25 9.04
CA LEU A 183 11.55 -1.04 10.17
C LEU A 183 12.92 -1.61 9.78
N SER A 184 13.94 -0.77 9.97
CA SER A 184 15.32 -1.12 9.59
C SER A 184 15.85 -2.30 10.41
N ASN A 185 16.73 -3.07 9.78
CA ASN A 185 17.45 -4.16 10.41
C ASN A 185 18.15 -3.74 11.72
N GLY A 186 18.29 -4.67 12.66
CA GLY A 186 18.95 -4.46 13.95
C GLY A 186 18.22 -3.53 14.93
N LYS A 187 17.10 -2.89 14.54
CA LYS A 187 16.38 -1.94 15.39
C LYS A 187 15.13 -2.55 16.03
N THR A 188 14.77 -2.00 17.18
CA THR A 188 13.45 -2.18 17.80
C THR A 188 12.67 -0.89 17.62
N LYS A 189 11.38 -0.98 17.27
CA LYS A 189 10.55 0.20 17.02
C LYS A 189 9.13 -0.03 17.50
N GLU A 190 8.54 0.98 18.14
CA GLU A 190 7.12 1.01 18.43
C GLU A 190 6.40 1.61 17.22
N VAL A 191 5.31 0.96 16.82
CA VAL A 191 4.56 1.30 15.62
C VAL A 191 3.10 1.38 15.99
N THR A 192 2.45 2.46 15.55
CA THR A 192 1.00 2.64 15.62
C THR A 192 0.49 2.87 14.21
N ILE A 193 -0.53 2.11 13.82
CA ILE A 193 -1.19 2.21 12.52
C ILE A 193 -2.68 2.39 12.72
N SER A 194 -3.26 3.31 11.96
CA SER A 194 -4.63 3.77 12.15
C SER A 194 -5.54 3.24 11.04
N VAL A 195 -6.68 2.68 11.44
CA VAL A 195 -7.74 2.23 10.53
C VAL A 195 -8.91 3.21 10.63
N PRO A 196 -9.21 4.00 9.58
CA PRO A 196 -10.26 5.01 9.60
C PRO A 196 -11.66 4.40 9.76
N VAL A 197 -12.53 5.10 10.49
CA VAL A 197 -13.96 4.78 10.60
C VAL A 197 -14.73 5.65 9.60
N GLU A 198 -14.92 5.15 8.38
CA GLU A 198 -15.50 5.93 7.28
C GLU A 198 -17.02 6.18 7.39
N SER A 199 -17.78 5.26 8.02
CA SER A 199 -19.25 5.37 8.07
C SER A 199 -19.91 4.56 9.17
N ARG A 200 -19.42 3.34 9.42
CA ARG A 200 -19.92 2.44 10.45
C ARG A 200 -18.81 2.09 11.42
N LYS A 201 -19.15 2.05 12.71
CA LYS A 201 -18.26 1.61 13.79
C LYS A 201 -17.57 0.29 13.42
N ILE A 202 -16.26 0.24 13.61
CA ILE A 202 -15.45 -0.98 13.49
C ILE A 202 -15.58 -1.75 14.81
N TYR A 203 -16.07 -2.98 14.77
CA TYR A 203 -16.17 -3.82 15.96
C TYR A 203 -14.86 -4.57 16.17
N VAL A 204 -14.08 -4.16 17.16
CA VAL A 204 -12.77 -4.76 17.48
C VAL A 204 -12.84 -5.88 18.51
N ALA A 205 -14.00 -6.15 19.10
CA ALA A 205 -14.20 -7.32 19.96
C ALA A 205 -14.54 -8.53 19.08
N ASP A 206 -13.86 -9.65 19.31
CA ASP A 206 -13.98 -10.85 18.47
C ASP A 206 -13.60 -10.59 16.99
N ALA A 207 -12.53 -9.81 16.77
CA ALA A 207 -12.10 -9.36 15.46
C ALA A 207 -10.79 -10.04 15.01
N GLY A 208 -10.59 -10.16 13.70
CA GLY A 208 -9.31 -10.50 13.10
C GLY A 208 -8.48 -9.23 12.87
N VAL A 209 -7.18 -9.31 13.15
CA VAL A 209 -6.24 -8.21 12.88
C VAL A 209 -5.06 -8.76 12.10
N GLU A 210 -4.83 -8.27 10.89
CA GLU A 210 -3.70 -8.65 10.03
C GLU A 210 -2.76 -7.45 9.85
N PHE A 211 -1.46 -7.68 10.07
CA PHE A 211 -0.41 -6.75 9.68
C PHE A 211 0.36 -7.33 8.48
N VAL A 212 0.50 -6.54 7.43
CA VAL A 212 1.19 -6.94 6.19
C VAL A 212 2.53 -6.24 6.10
N PHE A 213 3.59 -7.03 5.92
CA PHE A 213 4.97 -6.58 5.82
C PHE A 213 5.60 -6.99 4.49
N LEU A 214 6.36 -6.08 3.89
CA LEU A 214 7.15 -6.29 2.67
C LEU A 214 8.64 -6.20 3.03
N CYS A 215 9.42 -7.20 2.64
CA CYS A 215 10.81 -7.36 3.11
C CYS A 215 11.80 -7.24 1.95
N SER A 216 12.98 -6.69 2.22
CA SER A 216 14.05 -6.49 1.23
C SER A 216 14.56 -7.80 0.59
N ASN A 217 14.41 -8.94 1.27
CA ASN A 217 14.71 -10.29 0.73
C ASN A 217 13.60 -10.85 -0.18
N ASN A 218 12.74 -9.97 -0.70
CA ASN A 218 11.66 -10.25 -1.62
C ASN A 218 10.52 -11.15 -1.04
N LYS A 219 10.35 -11.15 0.29
CA LYS A 219 9.27 -11.87 0.99
C LYS A 219 8.17 -10.94 1.49
N LYS A 220 6.94 -11.41 1.41
CA LYS A 220 5.77 -10.85 2.10
C LYS A 220 5.50 -11.67 3.36
N ILE A 221 5.29 -10.98 4.46
CA ILE A 221 4.95 -11.58 5.75
C ILE A 221 3.62 -10.99 6.22
N SER A 222 2.60 -11.83 6.41
CA SER A 222 1.33 -11.44 7.02
C SER A 222 1.23 -12.03 8.43
N VAL A 223 1.04 -11.18 9.44
CA VAL A 223 0.91 -11.59 10.84
C VAL A 223 -0.53 -11.42 11.29
N PHE A 224 -1.18 -12.52 11.69
CA PHE A 224 -2.59 -12.56 12.03
C PHE A 224 -2.77 -12.71 13.54
N TYR A 225 -3.53 -11.78 14.10
CA TYR A 225 -4.02 -11.79 15.46
C TYR A 225 -5.54 -11.92 15.49
N HIS A 226 -6.04 -12.25 16.66
CA HIS A 226 -7.45 -12.20 16.99
C HIS A 226 -7.62 -11.51 18.33
N THR A 227 -8.58 -10.61 18.43
CA THR A 227 -8.97 -9.97 19.68
C THR A 227 -10.13 -10.75 20.28
N ASP A 228 -10.04 -11.12 21.55
CA ASP A 228 -11.18 -11.72 22.25
C ASP A 228 -12.26 -10.68 22.63
N SER A 229 -13.29 -11.12 23.33
CA SER A 229 -14.36 -10.25 23.83
C SER A 229 -13.88 -9.19 24.84
N SER A 230 -12.74 -9.44 25.51
CA SER A 230 -12.04 -8.48 26.38
C SER A 230 -11.05 -7.59 25.63
N ARG A 231 -11.01 -7.69 24.29
CA ARG A 231 -10.12 -6.97 23.36
C ARG A 231 -8.64 -7.32 23.55
N LYS A 232 -8.35 -8.45 24.20
CA LYS A 232 -6.99 -8.95 24.33
C LYS A 232 -6.61 -9.67 23.04
N SER A 233 -5.52 -9.22 22.44
CA SER A 233 -4.98 -9.82 21.21
C SER A 233 -4.28 -11.16 21.50
N MET A 234 -4.43 -12.12 20.60
CA MET A 234 -3.68 -13.38 20.60
C MET A 234 -3.19 -13.70 19.19
N LEU A 235 -1.93 -14.15 19.06
CA LEU A 235 -1.38 -14.56 17.77
C LEU A 235 -2.13 -15.79 17.27
N LYS A 236 -2.60 -15.74 16.03
CA LYS A 236 -3.24 -16.87 15.35
C LYS A 236 -2.27 -17.59 14.42
N LYS A 237 -1.62 -16.84 13.53
CA LYS A 237 -0.68 -17.38 12.55
C LYS A 237 0.23 -16.29 12.00
N VAL A 238 1.34 -16.71 11.42
CA VAL A 238 2.25 -15.94 10.60
C VAL A 238 2.30 -16.64 9.25
N GLU A 239 2.13 -15.89 8.17
CA GLU A 239 2.20 -16.40 6.80
C GLU A 239 3.35 -15.74 6.07
N VAL A 240 4.17 -16.54 5.39
CA VAL A 240 5.30 -16.06 4.60
C VAL A 240 5.15 -16.56 3.17
N CYS A 241 5.21 -15.65 2.20
CA CYS A 241 5.24 -15.97 0.78
C CYS A 241 6.24 -15.07 0.04
N GLN A 242 6.59 -15.44 -1.19
CA GLN A 242 7.34 -14.54 -2.05
C GLN A 242 6.46 -13.38 -2.48
N MET A 243 7.02 -12.18 -2.54
CA MET A 243 6.29 -11.04 -3.12
C MET A 243 6.08 -11.25 -4.61
N THR A 244 4.93 -10.79 -5.08
CA THR A 244 4.69 -10.58 -6.51
C THR A 244 5.48 -9.36 -7.00
N SER A 245 5.67 -9.24 -8.32
CA SER A 245 6.31 -8.06 -8.92
C SER A 245 5.57 -6.75 -8.59
N VAL A 246 4.24 -6.82 -8.40
CA VAL A 246 3.42 -5.67 -7.99
C VAL A 246 3.72 -5.27 -6.55
N GLU A 247 3.79 -6.24 -5.63
CA GLU A 247 4.14 -5.99 -4.23
C GLU A 247 5.59 -5.50 -4.09
N HIS A 248 6.52 -6.02 -4.88
CA HIS A 248 7.89 -5.53 -4.91
C HIS A 248 7.98 -4.08 -5.42
N SER A 249 7.27 -3.75 -6.49
CA SER A 249 7.21 -2.36 -6.99
C SER A 249 6.60 -1.44 -5.91
N ARG A 250 5.53 -1.89 -5.28
CA ARG A 250 4.89 -1.15 -4.17
C ARG A 250 5.84 -0.95 -2.99
N MET A 251 6.65 -1.94 -2.62
CA MET A 251 7.65 -1.79 -1.57
C MET A 251 8.63 -0.66 -1.91
N ILE A 252 9.12 -0.60 -3.15
CA ILE A 252 10.00 0.48 -3.62
C ILE A 252 9.28 1.83 -3.54
N ASP A 253 8.02 1.90 -4.00
CA ASP A 253 7.22 3.14 -3.96
C ASP A 253 7.04 3.64 -2.52
N ILE A 254 6.75 2.74 -1.57
CA ILE A 254 6.60 3.07 -0.15
C ILE A 254 7.93 3.56 0.44
N VAL A 255 9.05 2.88 0.17
CA VAL A 255 10.37 3.31 0.66
C VAL A 255 10.70 4.71 0.13
N ASN A 256 10.48 4.95 -1.16
CA ASN A 256 10.70 6.26 -1.76
C ASN A 256 9.80 7.35 -1.16
N LEU A 257 8.55 7.02 -0.85
CA LEU A 257 7.64 7.95 -0.18
C LEU A 257 8.16 8.31 1.22
N ILE A 258 8.57 7.31 2.01
CA ILE A 258 9.11 7.52 3.36
C ILE A 258 10.41 8.36 3.31
N LEU A 259 11.30 8.09 2.35
CA LEU A 259 12.53 8.87 2.20
C LEU A 259 12.25 10.33 1.82
N LYS A 260 11.30 10.58 0.91
CA LYS A 260 10.88 11.94 0.54
C LYS A 260 10.31 12.72 1.72
N THR A 261 9.45 12.08 2.53
CA THR A 261 8.89 12.75 3.71
C THR A 261 9.96 13.10 4.75
N VAL A 262 11.00 12.26 4.89
CA VAL A 262 12.12 12.56 5.80
C VAL A 262 12.99 13.71 5.27
N ASP A 263 13.20 13.80 3.96
CA ASP A 263 13.95 14.91 3.33
C ASP A 263 13.20 16.25 3.42
N ASP A 264 11.87 16.22 3.28
CA ASP A 264 11.02 17.42 3.41
C ASP A 264 10.92 17.89 4.88
N GLU A 265 10.88 16.97 5.85
CA GLU A 265 10.99 17.29 7.27
C GLU A 265 12.36 17.93 7.62
N GLN A 266 13.46 17.43 7.05
CA GLN A 266 14.80 18.00 7.27
C GLN A 266 15.02 19.35 6.56
N LYS A 267 14.30 19.64 5.47
CA LYS A 267 14.31 20.97 4.84
C LYS A 267 13.46 21.98 5.61
N SER A 268 12.37 21.55 6.23
CA SER A 268 11.51 22.38 7.06
C SER A 268 12.21 22.87 8.34
N GLU A 269 13.15 22.10 8.90
CA GLU A 269 13.90 22.48 10.10
C GLU A 269 15.07 23.47 9.86
N LYS A 270 15.37 23.88 8.61
CA LYS A 270 16.54 24.73 8.29
C LYS A 270 16.26 26.14 7.79
N THR A 271 15.03 26.61 7.76
CA THR A 271 14.72 28.02 7.45
C THR A 271 14.21 28.76 8.67
N THR A 272 15.14 29.08 9.57
CA THR A 272 15.09 30.34 10.33
C THR A 272 16.28 31.19 9.87
N ASP A 273 15.97 32.45 9.55
CA ASP A 273 16.87 33.58 9.27
C ASP A 273 17.68 33.57 7.95
N THR A 274 17.18 34.24 6.92
CA THR A 274 17.68 35.57 6.47
C THR A 274 16.97 36.09 5.21
N ASP A 275 16.73 37.39 5.20
CA ASP A 275 16.14 38.20 4.15
C ASP A 275 17.01 38.38 2.89
N THR A 276 16.32 38.76 1.81
CA THR A 276 16.69 39.63 0.66
C THR A 276 17.35 39.09 -0.63
N ASN A 277 16.59 39.31 -1.71
CA ASN A 277 16.93 39.82 -3.06
C ASN A 277 17.46 38.92 -4.20
N ASN A 278 16.60 38.86 -5.24
CA ASN A 278 16.82 38.92 -6.70
C ASN A 278 18.05 38.27 -7.36
N GLY A 279 17.79 37.45 -8.39
CA GLY A 279 18.73 37.13 -9.46
C GLY A 279 18.13 36.18 -10.50
N GLU A 280 18.09 36.64 -11.75
CA GLU A 280 17.56 35.97 -12.95
C GLU A 280 18.49 34.84 -13.49
N ASN A 281 17.92 34.01 -14.38
CA ASN A 281 18.54 33.14 -15.41
C ASN A 281 19.31 31.89 -14.93
N GLU A 282 19.40 30.75 -15.61
CA GLU A 282 18.84 30.18 -16.84
C GLU A 282 19.18 28.67 -16.83
N GLU A 283 18.42 27.87 -17.59
CA GLU A 283 18.76 26.55 -18.18
C GLU A 283 19.11 25.34 -17.27
N THR A 284 18.35 24.24 -17.38
CA THR A 284 18.71 23.07 -18.21
C THR A 284 17.52 22.09 -18.26
N GLN A 285 17.10 21.74 -19.47
CA GLN A 285 16.06 20.74 -19.73
C GLN A 285 16.58 19.33 -19.42
N THR A 286 15.94 18.61 -18.51
CA THR A 286 16.00 17.14 -18.45
C THR A 286 14.61 16.57 -18.19
N PHE A 287 14.24 15.64 -19.05
CA PHE A 287 12.92 15.06 -19.29
C PHE A 287 12.41 14.28 -18.06
N GLU A 288 11.47 14.84 -17.30
CA GLU A 288 10.73 14.12 -16.27
C GLU A 288 9.66 13.23 -16.94
N SER A 289 9.83 11.92 -16.85
CA SER A 289 8.75 10.97 -17.13
C SER A 289 7.79 10.97 -15.94
N TYR A 290 6.88 11.95 -15.91
CA TYR A 290 5.71 11.90 -15.06
C TYR A 290 4.94 10.61 -15.35
N THR A 291 4.70 9.80 -14.33
CA THR A 291 3.58 8.87 -14.35
C THR A 291 2.33 9.70 -14.64
N ALA A 292 1.72 9.45 -15.79
CA ALA A 292 0.53 10.17 -16.23
C ALA A 292 -0.58 9.97 -15.21
N TYR A 293 -0.77 10.98 -14.35
CA TYR A 293 -2.05 11.23 -13.73
C TYR A 293 -3.05 11.43 -14.86
N THR A 294 -4.12 10.64 -14.88
CA THR A 294 -5.30 11.05 -15.62
C THR A 294 -5.71 12.41 -15.04
N SER A 295 -5.92 13.40 -15.91
CA SER A 295 -6.29 14.75 -15.49
C SER A 295 -7.53 14.76 -14.59
N SER A 296 -8.37 13.72 -14.70
CA SER A 296 -9.52 13.45 -13.86
C SER A 296 -9.17 13.34 -12.37
N ASP A 297 -8.14 12.58 -11.98
CA ASP A 297 -7.91 12.23 -10.57
C ASP A 297 -7.29 13.40 -9.77
N ILE A 298 -6.39 14.17 -10.41
CA ILE A 298 -5.86 15.41 -9.81
C ILE A 298 -6.94 16.48 -9.78
N SER A 299 -7.76 16.60 -10.85
CA SER A 299 -8.85 17.58 -10.86
C SER A 299 -9.89 17.27 -9.79
N GLU A 300 -10.20 16.00 -9.55
CA GLU A 300 -11.19 15.57 -8.56
C GLU A 300 -10.70 15.80 -7.12
N TYR A 301 -9.42 15.52 -6.85
CA TYR A 301 -8.80 15.84 -5.56
C TYR A 301 -8.70 17.35 -5.32
N SER A 302 -8.25 18.10 -6.34
CA SER A 302 -8.20 19.56 -6.31
C SER A 302 -9.59 20.15 -6.10
N ASP A 303 -10.60 19.67 -6.81
CA ASP A 303 -11.98 20.14 -6.67
C ASP A 303 -12.56 19.80 -5.30
N ALA A 304 -12.24 18.64 -4.73
CA ALA A 304 -12.63 18.26 -3.38
C ALA A 304 -11.99 19.18 -2.33
N LEU A 305 -10.70 19.48 -2.46
CA LEU A 305 -10.00 20.44 -1.59
C LEU A 305 -10.56 21.85 -1.73
N HIS A 306 -10.80 22.32 -2.96
CA HIS A 306 -11.40 23.63 -3.18
C HIS A 306 -12.82 23.71 -2.62
N LYS A 307 -13.62 22.64 -2.72
CA LYS A 307 -14.95 22.54 -2.08
C LYS A 307 -14.85 22.57 -0.57
N GLU A 308 -13.91 21.85 0.04
CA GLU A 308 -13.71 21.84 1.49
C GLU A 308 -13.22 23.20 2.00
N ILE A 309 -12.23 23.80 1.33
CA ILE A 309 -11.75 25.15 1.63
C ILE A 309 -12.89 26.16 1.49
N PHE A 310 -13.71 26.06 0.44
CA PHE A 310 -14.86 26.94 0.24
C PHE A 310 -15.97 26.72 1.27
N TYR A 311 -16.18 25.48 1.72
CA TYR A 311 -17.11 25.11 2.78
C TYR A 311 -16.66 25.66 4.14
N LEU A 312 -15.38 25.51 4.48
CA LEU A 312 -14.76 26.04 5.69
C LEU A 312 -14.74 27.58 5.69
N LYS A 313 -14.40 28.22 4.55
CA LYS A 313 -14.44 29.69 4.39
C LYS A 313 -15.85 30.27 4.53
N GLN A 314 -16.91 29.47 4.33
CA GLN A 314 -18.30 29.87 4.62
C GLN A 314 -18.68 29.73 6.11
N GLY A 315 -17.72 29.41 6.99
CA GLY A 315 -17.92 29.31 8.43
C GLY A 315 -18.61 28.03 8.88
N LYS A 316 -18.57 26.97 8.06
CA LYS A 316 -19.16 25.65 8.37
C LYS A 316 -18.06 24.66 8.75
N GLY A 317 -17.40 24.89 9.88
CA GLY A 317 -16.51 23.90 10.47
C GLY A 317 -17.27 22.68 11.02
N LYS A 318 -16.53 21.66 11.47
CA LYS A 318 -17.09 20.56 12.25
C LYS A 318 -17.76 21.13 13.51
N LYS A 319 -19.03 20.77 13.74
CA LYS A 319 -19.82 21.30 14.85
C LYS A 319 -19.52 20.50 16.12
N TYR A 320 -19.23 21.21 17.20
CA TYR A 320 -18.99 20.64 18.52
C TYR A 320 -20.03 21.19 19.49
N LYS A 321 -20.48 20.34 20.41
CA LYS A 321 -21.39 20.74 21.47
C LYS A 321 -20.58 21.16 22.69
N ILE A 322 -20.79 22.41 23.10
CA ILE A 322 -20.24 22.98 24.34
C ILE A 322 -21.41 23.32 25.26
N VAL A 323 -21.23 23.17 26.57
CA VAL A 323 -22.27 23.33 27.58
C VAL A 323 -21.77 24.15 28.76
N ASN A 324 -22.68 24.55 29.66
CA ASN A 324 -22.35 25.22 30.92
C ASN A 324 -21.49 26.48 30.76
N GLY A 325 -21.84 27.33 29.79
CA GLY A 325 -21.14 28.58 29.50
C GLY A 325 -21.14 29.56 30.67
N ASN A 326 -19.99 29.80 31.28
CA ASN A 326 -19.80 30.71 32.41
C ASN A 326 -18.96 31.91 31.98
N ARG A 327 -19.46 33.13 32.21
CA ARG A 327 -18.72 34.35 31.90
C ARG A 327 -17.60 34.55 32.93
N LEU A 328 -16.35 34.60 32.49
CA LEU A 328 -15.17 34.71 33.35
C LEU A 328 -14.78 36.16 33.66
N ASN A 329 -15.03 37.11 32.76
CA ASN A 329 -14.59 38.51 32.93
C ASN A 329 -15.74 39.53 32.80
N VAL A 330 -15.71 40.58 33.64
CA VAL A 330 -16.69 41.69 33.69
C VAL A 330 -16.12 43.00 33.10
N SER A 331 -15.01 42.98 32.37
CA SER A 331 -14.36 44.22 31.92
C SER A 331 -15.15 45.01 30.86
N ASP A 332 -15.19 46.35 31.00
CA ASP A 332 -15.95 47.33 30.19
C ASP A 332 -15.36 47.62 28.79
N LYS A 333 -14.45 46.78 28.28
CA LYS A 333 -13.72 47.02 27.02
C LYS A 333 -14.33 46.32 25.79
N GLY A 334 -15.55 45.82 25.90
CA GLY A 334 -16.26 45.15 24.79
C GLY A 334 -15.72 43.76 24.41
N ILE A 335 -14.78 43.22 25.18
CA ILE A 335 -14.25 41.86 25.00
C ILE A 335 -14.80 40.98 26.11
N PHE A 336 -15.45 39.87 25.75
CA PHE A 336 -16.08 38.97 26.70
C PHE A 336 -15.42 37.60 26.66
N THR A 337 -15.01 37.12 27.84
CA THR A 337 -14.41 35.80 28.01
C THR A 337 -15.39 34.86 28.68
N TYR A 338 -15.55 33.66 28.13
CA TYR A 338 -16.42 32.63 28.66
C TYR A 338 -15.66 31.30 28.74
N SER A 339 -15.86 30.55 29.82
CA SER A 339 -15.51 29.13 29.87
C SER A 339 -16.71 28.28 29.52
N PHE A 340 -16.45 27.15 28.87
CA PHE A 340 -17.44 26.15 28.52
C PHE A 340 -16.88 24.77 28.84
N GLU A 341 -17.77 23.87 29.23
CA GLU A 341 -17.49 22.46 29.36
C GLU A 341 -17.77 21.74 28.03
N MET A 342 -16.96 20.73 27.74
CA MET A 342 -17.04 19.93 26.52
C MET A 342 -17.44 18.49 26.86
N GLU A 343 -18.33 17.91 26.05
CA GLU A 343 -18.69 16.49 26.18
C GLU A 343 -17.63 15.56 25.57
N THR A 344 -16.80 16.10 24.68
CA THR A 344 -15.74 15.38 23.98
C THR A 344 -14.45 16.17 24.06
N GLU A 345 -13.34 15.49 24.33
CA GLU A 345 -12.01 16.08 24.31
C GLU A 345 -11.72 16.68 22.91
N LEU A 346 -11.32 17.96 22.89
CA LEU A 346 -10.99 18.67 21.68
C LEU A 346 -9.68 19.43 21.90
N HIS A 347 -8.84 19.45 20.86
CA HIS A 347 -7.60 20.20 20.85
C HIS A 347 -7.71 21.25 19.76
N LEU A 348 -8.03 22.50 20.14
CA LEU A 348 -7.96 23.65 19.25
C LEU A 348 -6.73 24.49 19.62
N PRO A 349 -5.96 24.98 18.64
CA PRO A 349 -4.84 25.86 18.92
C PRO A 349 -5.34 27.20 19.46
N ASP A 350 -4.49 27.87 20.23
CA ASP A 350 -4.73 29.24 20.68
C ASP A 350 -4.98 30.15 19.46
N ASP A 351 -5.86 31.12 19.63
CA ASP A 351 -6.35 32.05 18.59
C ASP A 351 -7.13 31.38 17.42
N ALA A 352 -7.46 30.09 17.50
CA ALA A 352 -8.31 29.45 16.49
C ALA A 352 -9.65 30.18 16.35
N PRO A 353 -10.06 30.60 15.13
CA PRO A 353 -11.33 31.28 14.93
C PRO A 353 -12.48 30.30 15.12
N VAL A 354 -13.45 30.68 15.94
CA VAL A 354 -14.63 29.87 16.24
C VAL A 354 -15.91 30.67 16.03
N VAL A 355 -16.97 29.92 15.71
CA VAL A 355 -18.34 30.43 15.62
C VAL A 355 -19.15 29.63 16.62
N VAL A 356 -19.73 30.31 17.60
CA VAL A 356 -20.65 29.69 18.57
C VAL A 356 -22.08 30.04 18.18
N GLU A 357 -22.91 29.02 18.07
CA GLU A 357 -24.31 29.11 17.71
C GLU A 357 -25.14 28.49 18.84
N THR A 358 -26.07 29.25 19.41
CA THR A 358 -27.01 28.77 20.43
C THR A 358 -28.23 28.12 19.78
N PHE A 359 -28.98 27.33 20.54
CA PHE A 359 -30.17 26.63 20.03
C PHE A 359 -31.30 27.58 19.57
N ASP A 360 -31.34 28.80 20.10
CA ASP A 360 -32.25 29.88 19.69
C ASP A 360 -31.72 30.69 18.49
N GLY A 361 -30.60 30.30 17.90
CA GLY A 361 -30.06 30.87 16.67
C GLY A 361 -29.19 32.12 16.85
N LEU A 362 -28.79 32.46 18.08
CA LEU A 362 -27.79 33.50 18.29
C LEU A 362 -26.43 32.99 17.84
N ARG A 363 -25.73 33.80 17.05
CA ARG A 363 -24.42 33.48 16.50
C ARG A 363 -23.40 34.51 16.97
N ALA A 364 -22.33 34.03 17.57
CA ALA A 364 -21.19 34.83 18.01
C ALA A 364 -19.90 34.33 17.35
N VAL A 365 -19.04 35.25 16.94
CA VAL A 365 -17.71 34.93 16.39
C VAL A 365 -16.67 35.26 17.45
N GLY A 366 -15.77 34.33 17.70
CA GLY A 366 -14.73 34.47 18.72
C GLY A 366 -13.45 33.74 18.33
N SER A 367 -12.52 33.71 19.26
CA SER A 367 -11.29 32.93 19.17
C SER A 367 -11.09 32.08 20.42
N VAL A 368 -10.38 30.97 20.27
CA VAL A 368 -9.96 30.12 21.38
C VAL A 368 -8.87 30.85 22.17
N LEU A 369 -9.07 30.99 23.47
CA LEU A 369 -8.06 31.51 24.39
C LEU A 369 -7.27 30.39 25.05
N ALA A 370 -7.94 29.29 25.39
CA ALA A 370 -7.34 28.07 25.91
C ALA A 370 -8.29 26.90 25.66
N CYS A 371 -7.75 25.71 25.42
CA CYS A 371 -8.50 24.48 25.22
C CYS A 371 -7.73 23.36 25.92
N GLU A 372 -8.15 22.99 27.13
CA GLU A 372 -7.48 21.99 27.96
C GLU A 372 -8.49 20.93 28.41
N ASP A 373 -8.17 19.65 28.17
CA ASP A 373 -9.00 18.50 28.52
C ASP A 373 -10.47 18.61 28.05
N PHE A 374 -11.40 18.89 28.98
CA PHE A 374 -12.84 19.03 28.75
C PHE A 374 -13.33 20.47 28.98
N GLU A 375 -12.42 21.44 29.06
CA GLU A 375 -12.75 22.85 29.26
C GLU A 375 -12.18 23.70 28.11
N MET A 376 -13.03 24.60 27.60
CA MET A 376 -12.65 25.55 26.55
C MET A 376 -12.95 26.96 27.01
N ILE A 377 -11.96 27.84 26.87
CA ILE A 377 -12.11 29.27 27.12
C ILE A 377 -12.14 29.99 25.78
N LEU A 378 -13.23 30.73 25.55
CA LEU A 378 -13.46 31.50 24.33
C LEU A 378 -13.47 32.99 24.62
N LEU A 379 -12.95 33.73 23.66
CA LEU A 379 -12.95 35.19 23.63
C LEU A 379 -13.84 35.68 22.50
N PHE A 380 -14.89 36.43 22.83
CA PHE A 380 -15.78 37.07 21.87
C PHE A 380 -15.50 38.58 21.85
N ARG A 381 -15.47 39.16 20.64
CA ARG A 381 -15.28 40.60 20.40
C ARG A 381 -16.55 41.24 19.87
#